data_AF-A0A535UW63-F1
#
_entry.id   AF-A0A535UW63-F1
#
_cell.length_a   1.000
_cell.length_b   1.000
_cell.length_c   1.000
_cell.angle_alpha   90.00
_cell.angle_beta   90.00
_cell.angle_gamma   90.00
#
_symmetry.space_group_name_H-M   'P 1'
#
loop_
_entity.id
_entity.type
_entity.pdbx_description
1 polymer ?
#
loop_
_entity_poly.entity_id
_entity_poly.type
_entity_poly.pdbx_seq_one_letter_code
_entity_poly.pdbx_strand_id
1 'polypeptide(L)' 'MTSDFQLAHVSTGDMLRAEAGTGSALGREVAPLMAAGKLVPDELIVRVIAERLNHDDVGRG' A
#
# COMPACT_ATOMS: atom_id res chain seq x y z
N MET A 1 -29.60 6.91 12.38
CA MET A 1 -28.24 7.49 12.47
C MET A 1 -27.27 6.35 12.22
N THR A 2 -27.11 5.96 10.96
CA THR A 2 -26.08 5.00 10.55
C THR A 2 -24.76 5.76 10.60
N SER A 3 -24.04 5.62 11.70
CA SER A 3 -22.67 6.10 11.80
C SER A 3 -21.86 5.32 10.78
N ASP A 4 -21.64 5.94 9.63
CA ASP A 4 -20.75 5.47 8.58
C ASP A 4 -19.35 5.40 9.19
N PHE A 5 -19.00 4.25 9.74
CA PHE A 5 -17.60 3.91 9.91
C PHE A 5 -17.01 4.01 8.51
N GLN A 6 -16.26 5.09 8.23
CA GLN A 6 -15.35 5.19 7.10
C GLN A 6 -14.26 4.13 7.32
N LEU A 7 -14.65 2.86 7.24
CA LEU A 7 -13.74 1.74 7.08
C LEU A 7 -13.08 2.02 5.75
N ALA A 8 -11.88 2.61 5.82
CA ALA A 8 -10.99 2.64 4.69
C ALA A 8 -10.89 1.19 4.23
N HIS A 9 -11.51 0.87 3.08
CA HIS A 9 -11.39 -0.43 2.47
C HIS A 9 -9.97 -0.51 1.94
N VAL A 10 -9.05 -0.84 2.83
CA VAL A 10 -7.64 -1.00 2.52
C VAL A 10 -7.50 -2.39 1.93
N SER A 11 -7.76 -2.50 0.63
CA SER A 11 -7.35 -3.69 -0.10
C SER A 11 -5.84 -3.64 -0.29
N THR A 12 -5.17 -4.80 -0.29
CA THR A 12 -3.74 -4.89 -0.60
C THR A 12 -3.42 -4.24 -1.95
N GLY A 13 -4.37 -4.28 -2.89
CA GLY A 13 -4.25 -3.61 -4.18
C GLY A 13 -4.25 -2.08 -4.10
N ASP A 14 -4.98 -1.47 -3.17
CA ASP A 14 -4.97 -0.02 -2.97
C ASP A 14 -3.69 0.46 -2.30
N MET A 15 -3.16 -0.31 -1.34
CA MET A 15 -1.85 0.00 -0.75
C MET A 15 -0.74 -0.05 -1.80
N LEU A 16 -0.74 -1.08 -2.64
CA LEU A 16 0.24 -1.23 -3.71
C LEU A 16 0.10 -0.13 -4.77
N ARG A 17 -1.14 0.25 -5.14
CA ARG A 17 -1.39 1.38 -6.06
C ARG A 17 -0.92 2.71 -5.48
N ALA A 18 -1.18 2.94 -4.19
CA ALA A 18 -0.74 4.15 -3.50
C ALA A 18 0.80 4.22 -3.51
N GLU A 19 1.48 3.12 -3.15
CA GLU A 19 2.94 3.05 -3.13
C GLU A 19 3.55 3.19 -4.53
N ALA A 20 2.97 2.56 -5.55
CA ALA A 20 3.41 2.71 -6.93
C ALA A 20 3.33 4.17 -7.43
N GLY A 21 2.43 4.98 -6.86
CA GLY A 21 2.25 6.39 -7.18
C GLY A 21 3.21 7.35 -6.46
N THR A 22 3.91 6.93 -5.41
CA THR A 22 4.79 7.81 -4.61
C THR A 22 6.12 8.13 -5.31
N GLY A 23 6.53 7.29 -6.28
CA GLY A 23 7.84 7.38 -6.91
C GLY A 23 9.01 6.97 -6.00
N SER A 24 8.70 6.36 -4.84
CA SER A 24 9.71 5.84 -3.92
C SER A 24 10.56 4.73 -4.57
N ALA A 25 11.65 4.32 -3.90
CA ALA A 25 12.42 3.16 -4.37
C ALA A 25 11.53 1.91 -4.47
N LEU A 26 10.69 1.70 -3.45
CA LEU A 26 9.71 0.61 -3.40
C LEU A 26 8.62 0.74 -4.46
N GLY A 27 8.06 1.94 -4.65
CA GLY A 27 7.08 2.22 -5.68
C GLY A 27 7.58 1.91 -7.09
N ARG A 28 8.86 2.17 -7.37
CA ARG A 28 9.50 1.82 -8.65
C ARG A 28 9.70 0.32 -8.86
N GLU A 29 9.85 -0.46 -7.79
CA GLU A 29 9.89 -1.92 -7.86
C GLU A 29 8.49 -2.52 -8.08
N VAL A 30 7.47 -1.95 -7.44
CA VAL A 30 6.09 -2.46 -7.45
C VAL A 30 5.31 -2.04 -8.71
N ALA A 31 5.50 -0.80 -9.19
CA ALA A 31 4.81 -0.25 -10.36
C ALA A 31 4.86 -1.12 -11.62
N PRO A 32 6.03 -1.64 -12.08
CA PRO A 32 6.07 -2.48 -13.28
C PRO A 32 5.37 -3.83 -13.11
N LEU A 33 5.37 -4.39 -11.89
CA LEU A 33 4.67 -5.64 -11.58
C LEU A 33 3.15 -5.44 -11.65
N MET A 34 2.65 -4.35 -11.08
CA MET A 34 1.24 -3.98 -11.17
C MET A 34 0.80 -3.66 -12.60
N ALA A 35 1.60 -2.90 -13.34
CA ALA A 35 1.31 -2.56 -14.74
C ALA A 35 1.27 -3.81 -15.63
N ALA A 36 2.09 -4.82 -15.34
CA ALA A 36 2.11 -6.09 -16.05
C ALA A 36 1.00 -7.07 -15.59
N GLY A 37 0.16 -6.71 -14.61
CA GLY A 37 -0.84 -7.61 -14.03
C GLY A 37 -0.24 -8.83 -13.34
N LYS A 38 1.03 -8.75 -12.94
CA LYS A 38 1.74 -9.84 -12.26
C LYS A 38 1.47 -9.82 -10.77
N LEU A 39 1.53 -10.99 -10.15
CA LEU A 39 1.49 -11.09 -8.70
C LEU A 39 2.71 -10.36 -8.11
N VAL A 40 2.49 -9.49 -7.12
CA VAL A 40 3.57 -8.87 -6.38
C VAL A 40 4.12 -9.91 -5.40
N PRO A 41 5.44 -10.18 -5.38
CA PRO A 41 6.04 -11.11 -4.43
C PRO A 41 5.77 -10.74 -2.98
N ASP A 42 5.58 -11.73 -2.11
CA ASP A 42 5.28 -11.54 -0.68
C ASP A 42 6.32 -10.66 0.03
N GLU A 43 7.60 -10.79 -0.29
CA GLU A 43 8.67 -9.97 0.28
C GLU A 43 8.47 -8.47 -0.03
N LEU A 44 8.02 -8.15 -1.24
CA LEU A 44 7.69 -6.78 -1.62
C LEU A 44 6.44 -6.30 -0.88
N ILE A 45 5.43 -7.15 -0.70
CA ILE A 45 4.23 -6.79 0.07
C ILE A 45 4.61 -6.47 1.54
N VAL A 46 5.45 -7.26 2.17
CA VAL A 46 5.93 -7.00 3.54
C VAL A 46 6.66 -5.67 3.62
N ARG A 47 7.55 -5.37 2.65
CA ARG A 47 8.25 -4.09 2.59
C ARG A 47 7.30 -2.90 2.41
N VAL A 48 6.29 -3.02 1.55
CA VAL A 48 5.25 -1.98 1.36
C VAL A 48 4.46 -1.75 2.65
N ILE A 49 4.09 -2.83 3.36
CA ILE A 49 3.38 -2.72 4.64
C ILE A 49 4.28 -2.08 5.71
N ALA A 50 5.55 -2.47 5.79
CA ALA A 50 6.50 -1.87 6.73
C ALA A 50 6.69 -0.37 6.48
N GLU A 51 6.83 0.04 5.21
CA GLU A 51 6.93 1.46 4.84
C GLU A 51 5.64 2.22 5.20
N ARG A 52 4.48 1.62 4.93
CA ARG A 52 3.16 2.17 5.29
C ARG A 52 3.01 2.39 6.80
N LEU A 53 3.51 1.44 7.60
CA LEU A 53 3.49 1.53 9.07
C LEU A 53 4.48 2.57 9.62
N ASN A 54 5.55 2.85 8.87
CA ASN A 54 6.58 3.81 9.24
C ASN A 54 6.24 5.26 8.82
N HIS A 55 5.25 5.44 7.93
CA HIS A 55 4.66 6.73 7.65
C HIS A 55 3.85 7.23 8.87
N ASP A 56 4.11 8.46 9.33
CA ASP A 56 3.69 9.08 10.60
C ASP A 56 2.18 9.04 10.96
N ASP A 57 1.29 8.52 10.09
CA ASP A 57 -0.16 8.43 10.32
C ASP A 57 -0.60 7.19 11.14
N VAL A 58 0.28 6.20 11.37
CA VAL A 58 -0.08 4.95 12.09
C VAL A 58 0.45 4.92 13.54
N GLY A 59 1.04 6.03 14.00
CA GLY A 59 1.64 6.16 15.34
C GLY A 59 0.78 6.84 16.41
N ARG A 60 -0.46 7.25 16.10
CA ARG A 60 -1.38 7.80 17.10
C ARG A 60 -2.45 6.78 17.47
N GLY A 61 -2.09 5.95 18.46
CA GLY A 61 -3.08 5.32 19.33
C GLY A 61 -3.80 6.35 20.21
#